data_AF-A0A4Y2IUV5-F1
#
_entry.id   AF-A0A4Y2IUV5-F1
#
_cell.length_a   1.000
_cell.length_b   1.000
_cell.length_c   1.000
_cell.angle_alpha   90.00
_cell.angle_beta   90.00
_cell.angle_gamma   90.00
#
_symmetry.space_group_name_H-M   'P 1'
#
loop_
_entity.id
_entity.type
_entity.pdbx_description
1 polymer ?
#
loop_
_entity_poly.entity_id
_entity_poly.type
_entity_poly.pdbx_seq_one_letter_code
_entity_poly.pdbx_strand_id
1 'polypeptide(L)'
;MQQYVVDSYVKVEGNRLNFIRHIQRKRRVESHLRLADHINALVAEVGIRPGVTLILLSSFTGSPREMQQNFQDAMSIFRDIGKPDLCLSFTCFSKWNEIKDNLSWTKVA
;
A
#
# COMPACT_ATOMS: atom_id res chain seq x y z
N MET A 1 1.25 16.99 20.80
CA MET A 1 1.37 15.52 20.66
C MET A 1 1.14 15.04 19.23
N GLN A 2 0.04 15.41 18.57
CA GLN A 2 -0.30 14.89 17.22
C GLN A 2 0.67 15.34 16.10
N GLN A 3 1.13 16.60 16.12
CA GLN A 3 2.06 17.13 15.11
C GLN A 3 3.39 16.35 15.04
N TYR A 4 3.92 15.94 16.20
CA TYR A 4 5.19 15.22 16.30
C TYR A 4 5.10 13.82 15.72
N VAL A 5 3.98 13.12 15.96
CA VAL A 5 3.74 11.78 15.40
C VAL A 5 3.68 11.86 13.87
N VAL A 6 2.95 12.84 13.32
CA VAL A 6 2.86 13.03 11.86
C VAL A 6 4.22 13.37 11.25
N ASP A 7 4.98 14.28 11.86
CA ASP A 7 6.31 14.66 11.36
C ASP A 7 7.30 13.48 11.40
N SER A 8 7.27 12.68 12.49
CA SER A 8 8.10 11.48 12.61
C SER A 8 7.73 10.43 11.56
N TYR A 9 6.43 10.23 11.30
CA TYR A 9 5.94 9.30 10.27
C TYR A 9 6.37 9.74 8.87
N VAL A 10 6.23 11.03 8.54
CA VAL A 10 6.63 11.58 7.23
C VAL A 10 8.13 11.36 6.98
N LYS A 11 8.97 11.53 8.00
CA LYS A 11 10.43 11.29 7.89
C LYS A 11 10.74 9.81 7.65
N VAL A 12 10.10 8.91 8.40
CA VAL A 12 10.29 7.47 8.23
C VAL A 12 9.85 7.03 6.83
N GLU A 13 8.70 7.51 6.36
CA GLU A 13 8.16 7.13 5.06
C GLU A 13 8.98 7.72 3.91
N GLY A 14 9.47 8.96 4.06
CA GLY A 14 10.43 9.56 3.13
C GLY A 14 11.71 8.75 2.99
N ASN A 15 12.25 8.24 4.11
CA ASN A 15 13.43 7.37 4.09
C ASN A 15 13.15 6.02 3.42
N ARG A 16 11.98 5.42 3.64
CA ARG A 16 11.56 4.17 2.96
C ARG A 16 11.47 4.37 1.45
N LEU A 17 10.89 5.48 0.99
CA LEU A 17 10.80 5.80 -0.44
C LEU A 17 12.19 6.02 -1.07
N ASN A 18 13.09 6.71 -0.38
CA ASN A 18 14.47 6.88 -0.83
C ASN A 18 15.21 5.54 -0.93
N PHE A 19 15.02 4.65 0.05
CA PHE A 19 15.59 3.30 0.03
C PHE A 19 15.09 2.49 -1.17
N ILE A 20 13.78 2.52 -1.45
CA ILE A 20 13.18 1.86 -2.62
C ILE A 20 13.80 2.38 -3.92
N ARG A 21 13.93 3.71 -4.06
CA ARG A 21 14.57 4.35 -5.22
C ARG A 21 16.00 3.85 -5.43
N HIS A 22 16.80 3.73 -4.37
CA HIS A 22 18.18 3.25 -4.46
C HIS A 22 18.27 1.76 -4.81
N ILE A 23 17.41 0.91 -4.21
CA ILE A 23 17.38 -0.53 -4.51
C ILE A 23 16.93 -0.79 -5.94
N GLN A 24 15.96 -0.04 -6.44
CA GLN A 24 15.50 -0.19 -7.82
C GLN A 24 16.58 0.15 -8.83
N ARG A 25 17.42 1.15 -8.56
CA ARG A 25 18.59 1.43 -9.41
C ARG A 25 19.61 0.27 -9.43
N LYS A 26 19.71 -0.52 -8.35
CA LYS A 26 20.69 -1.61 -8.19
C LYS A 26 20.20 -2.97 -8.71
N ARG A 27 18.89 -3.25 -8.68
CA ARG A 27 18.31 -4.54 -9.12
C ARG A 27 18.16 -4.52 -10.66
N ARG A 28 18.32 -5.65 -11.37
CA ARG A 28 18.18 -5.70 -12.84
C ARG A 28 16.76 -5.28 -13.28
N VAL A 29 16.64 -4.03 -13.72
CA VAL A 29 15.38 -3.32 -14.02
C VAL A 29 14.82 -3.68 -15.40
N GLU A 30 15.42 -4.58 -16.17
CA GLU A 30 15.13 -4.75 -17.60
C GLU A 30 13.63 -4.90 -17.94
N SER A 31 12.87 -5.65 -17.13
CA SER A 31 11.41 -5.78 -17.29
C SER A 31 10.64 -4.49 -16.95
N HIS A 32 11.11 -3.72 -15.98
CA HIS A 32 10.54 -2.45 -15.56
C HIS A 32 10.97 -1.28 -16.45
N LEU A 33 12.15 -1.37 -17.06
CA LEU A 33 12.68 -0.39 -18.02
C LEU A 33 11.81 -0.39 -19.26
N ARG A 34 11.50 -1.56 -19.83
CA ARG A 34 10.58 -1.67 -20.99
C ARG A 34 9.18 -1.10 -20.71
N LEU A 35 8.67 -1.31 -19.50
CA LEU A 35 7.39 -0.74 -19.08
C LEU A 35 7.49 0.78 -18.93
N ALA A 36 8.57 1.29 -18.33
CA ALA A 36 8.82 2.72 -18.20
C ALA A 36 9.00 3.38 -19.57
N ASP A 37 9.72 2.76 -20.50
CA ASP A 37 9.93 3.25 -21.86
C ASP A 37 8.61 3.31 -22.64
N HIS A 38 7.74 2.30 -22.50
CA HIS A 38 6.41 2.32 -23.11
C HIS A 38 5.53 3.45 -22.55
N ILE A 39 5.54 3.64 -21.22
CA ILE A 39 4.83 4.75 -20.58
C ILE A 39 5.39 6.09 -21.03
N ASN A 40 6.71 6.23 -21.10
CA ASN A 40 7.36 7.45 -21.57
C ASN A 40 7.03 7.76 -23.04
N ALA A 41 6.92 6.75 -23.90
CA ALA A 41 6.50 6.92 -25.29
C ALA A 41 5.05 7.42 -25.39
N LEU A 42 4.12 6.82 -24.65
CA LEU A 42 2.72 7.27 -24.58
C LEU A 42 2.59 8.70 -24.03
N VAL A 43 3.41 9.04 -23.03
CA VAL A 43 3.42 10.35 -22.41
C VAL A 43 4.00 11.42 -23.35
N ALA A 44 4.98 11.05 -24.19
CA ALA A 44 5.51 11.91 -25.24
C ALA A 44 4.47 12.25 -26.33
N GLU A 45 3.59 11.30 -26.69
CA GLU A 45 2.46 11.56 -27.60
C GLU A 45 1.43 12.53 -26.99
N VAL A 46 1.22 12.48 -25.66
CA VAL A 46 0.24 13.32 -24.95
C VAL A 46 0.84 14.67 -24.50
N GLY A 47 2.15 14.88 -24.66
CA GLY A 47 2.84 16.13 -24.34
C GLY A 47 2.99 16.43 -22.83
N ILE A 48 2.79 15.43 -21.97
CA ILE A 48 2.96 15.57 -20.52
C ILE A 48 4.44 15.31 -20.19
N ARG A 49 5.04 16.07 -19.26
CA ARG A 49 6.41 15.77 -18.79
C ARG A 49 6.35 14.62 -17.77
N PRO A 50 6.93 13.45 -18.05
CA PRO A 50 6.91 12.36 -17.08
C PRO A 50 7.81 12.72 -15.89
N GLY A 51 7.28 12.58 -14.68
CA GLY A 51 8.08 12.55 -13.46
C GLY A 51 8.93 11.27 -13.39
N VAL A 52 9.79 11.15 -12.36
CA VAL A 52 10.58 9.94 -12.15
C VAL A 52 9.65 8.75 -11.87
N THR A 53 9.62 7.77 -12.79
CA THR A 53 8.84 6.54 -12.61
C THR A 53 9.44 5.70 -11.49
N LEU A 54 8.84 5.75 -10.31
CA LEU A 54 9.16 4.87 -9.18
C LEU A 54 8.08 3.82 -9.07
N ILE A 55 8.49 2.56 -9.16
CA ILE A 55 7.57 1.46 -8.93
C ILE A 55 7.46 1.26 -7.42
N LEU A 56 6.28 1.36 -6.84
CA LEU A 56 6.14 1.01 -5.42
C LEU A 56 6.17 -0.51 -5.28
N LEU A 57 6.92 -1.01 -4.28
CA LEU A 57 6.86 -2.42 -3.90
C LEU A 57 5.55 -2.70 -3.14
N SER A 58 5.14 -3.96 -3.10
CA SER A 58 3.97 -4.41 -2.33
C SER A 58 4.11 -4.20 -0.82
N SER A 59 5.33 -3.97 -0.31
CA SER A 59 5.55 -3.58 1.10
C SER A 59 5.08 -2.15 1.43
N PHE A 60 4.69 -1.36 0.44
CA PHE A 60 4.13 -0.03 0.63
C PHE A 60 2.60 -0.12 0.70
N THR A 61 2.06 0.13 1.89
CA THR A 61 0.63 0.08 2.19
C THR A 61 -0.15 1.08 1.34
N GLY A 62 -1.20 0.63 0.67
CA GLY A 62 -1.99 1.46 -0.24
C GLY A 62 -1.39 1.61 -1.64
N SER A 63 -0.28 0.94 -1.95
CA SER A 63 0.17 0.84 -3.35
C SER A 63 -0.72 -0.11 -4.15
N PRO A 64 -0.86 0.09 -5.48
CA PRO A 64 -1.56 -0.86 -6.33
C PRO A 64 -1.00 -2.30 -6.26
N ARG A 65 0.30 -2.46 -5.99
CA ARG A 65 0.94 -3.77 -5.86
C ARG A 65 0.59 -4.46 -4.54
N GLU A 66 0.48 -3.70 -3.46
CA GLU A 66 0.05 -4.23 -2.17
C GLU A 66 -1.39 -4.75 -2.27
N MET A 67 -2.29 -3.98 -2.87
CA MET A 67 -3.66 -4.41 -3.13
C MET A 67 -3.72 -5.65 -4.02
N GLN A 68 -2.93 -5.70 -5.09
CA GLN A 68 -2.86 -6.88 -5.97
C GLN A 68 -2.33 -8.12 -5.25
N GLN A 69 -1.32 -7.95 -4.39
CA GLN A 69 -0.77 -9.06 -3.61
C GLN A 69 -1.81 -9.58 -2.61
N ASN A 70 -2.46 -8.70 -1.86
CA ASN A 70 -3.52 -9.09 -0.93
C ASN A 70 -4.66 -9.82 -1.64
N PHE A 71 -5.01 -9.38 -2.85
CA PHE A 71 -6.00 -10.07 -3.67
C PHE A 71 -5.53 -11.48 -4.05
N GLN A 72 -4.28 -11.64 -4.50
CA GLN A 72 -3.73 -12.97 -4.83
C GLN A 72 -3.66 -13.89 -3.62
N ASP A 73 -3.31 -13.35 -2.45
CA ASP A 73 -3.28 -14.09 -1.19
C ASP A 73 -4.70 -14.49 -0.74
N ALA A 74 -5.70 -13.63 -0.92
CA ALA A 74 -7.10 -14.01 -0.68
C ALA A 74 -7.57 -15.10 -1.65
N MET A 75 -7.18 -15.01 -2.92
CA MET A 75 -7.53 -16.01 -3.94
C MET A 75 -6.83 -17.35 -3.72
N SER A 76 -5.63 -17.37 -3.11
CA SER A 76 -4.97 -18.64 -2.74
C SER A 76 -5.72 -19.32 -1.60
N ILE A 77 -6.17 -18.56 -0.61
CA ILE A 77 -7.04 -19.05 0.46
C ILE A 77 -8.37 -19.59 -0.11
N PHE A 78 -9.00 -18.87 -1.03
CA PHE A 78 -10.24 -19.35 -1.70
C PHE A 78 -10.03 -20.60 -2.56
N ARG A 79 -8.84 -20.78 -3.13
CA ARG A 79 -8.50 -21.99 -3.86
C ARG A 79 -8.42 -23.20 -2.93
N ASP A 80 -7.80 -23.02 -1.75
CA ASP A 80 -7.54 -24.11 -0.82
C ASP A 80 -8.77 -24.48 0.01
N ILE A 81 -9.56 -23.48 0.43
CA ILE A 81 -10.73 -23.66 1.32
C ILE A 81 -12.03 -23.80 0.52
N GLY A 82 -12.05 -23.35 -0.73
CA GLY A 82 -13.25 -23.29 -1.56
C GLY A 82 -13.95 -21.93 -1.48
N LYS A 83 -15.04 -21.78 -2.27
CA LYS A 83 -15.78 -20.52 -2.37
C LYS A 83 -16.47 -20.21 -1.04
N PRO A 84 -16.30 -19.00 -0.47
CA PRO A 84 -17.03 -18.62 0.72
C PRO A 84 -18.52 -18.43 0.39
N ASP A 85 -19.38 -18.99 1.24
CA ASP A 85 -20.83 -18.75 1.15
C ASP A 85 -21.24 -17.38 1.74
N LEU A 86 -20.38 -16.80 2.58
CA LEU A 86 -20.65 -15.54 3.29
C LEU A 86 -19.40 -14.66 3.33
N CYS A 87 -19.54 -13.40 2.92
CA CYS A 87 -18.53 -12.36 3.10
C CYS A 87 -19.10 -11.29 4.05
N LEU A 88 -18.45 -11.09 5.20
CA LEU A 88 -18.83 -10.08 6.19
C LEU A 88 -17.84 -8.92 6.14
N SER A 89 -18.36 -7.72 5.84
CA SER A 89 -17.59 -6.48 5.89
C SER A 89 -18.02 -5.67 7.10
N PHE A 90 -17.12 -5.52 8.07
CA PHE A 90 -17.36 -4.66 9.23
C PHE A 90 -16.68 -3.31 9.02
N THR A 91 -17.48 -2.24 8.99
CA THR A 91 -16.97 -0.87 9.01
C THR A 91 -16.73 -0.46 10.46
N CYS A 92 -15.46 -0.45 10.88
CA CYS A 92 -15.07 -0.05 12.22
C CYS A 92 -14.56 1.40 12.20
N PHE A 93 -15.35 2.33 12.75
CA PHE A 93 -14.95 3.73 12.89
C PHE A 93 -14.57 4.02 14.34
N SER A 94 -13.31 4.37 14.60
CA SER A 94 -12.76 4.54 15.95
C SER A 94 -13.45 5.59 16.83
N LYS A 95 -14.31 6.44 16.25
CA LYS A 95 -15.08 7.44 17.04
C LYS A 95 -16.41 6.90 17.56
N TRP A 96 -16.86 5.73 17.11
CA TRP A 96 -18.09 5.10 17.60
C TRP A 96 -17.97 4.80 19.09
N ASN A 97 -19.06 5.08 19.82
CA ASN A 97 -19.06 4.99 21.28
C ASN A 97 -18.92 3.54 21.72
N GLU A 98 -19.48 2.60 20.96
CA GLU A 98 -19.38 1.16 21.15
C GLU A 98 -17.93 0.68 21.21
N ILE A 99 -17.05 1.26 20.39
CA ILE A 99 -15.62 0.90 20.38
C ILE A 99 -14.90 1.55 21.56
N LYS A 100 -15.22 2.81 21.90
CA LYS A 100 -14.63 3.50 23.06
C LYS A 100 -14.99 2.83 24.37
N ASP A 101 -16.24 2.39 24.50
CA ASP A 101 -16.76 1.74 25.71
C ASP A 101 -16.09 0.38 25.92
N ASN A 102 -15.87 -0.40 24.85
CA ASN A 102 -15.16 -1.68 24.90
C ASN A 102 -13.63 -1.55 25.04
N LEU A 103 -13.05 -0.40 24.67
CA LEU A 103 -11.62 -0.11 24.88
C LEU A 103 -11.30 0.34 26.32
N SER A 104 -12.30 0.70 27.11
CA SER A 104 -12.10 1.00 28.52
C SER A 104 -11.95 -0.30 29.30
N TRP A 105 -10.70 -0.68 29.60
CA TRP A 105 -10.33 -1.82 30.46
C TRP A 105 -10.75 -1.66 31.94
N THR A 106 -11.81 -0.89 32.21
CA THR A 106 -12.23 -0.47 33.55
C THR A 106 -13.70 -0.82 33.81
N LYS A 107 -14.17 -1.95 33.28
CA LYS A 107 -15.48 -2.55 33.64
C LYS A 107 -15.36 -4.05 33.97
N VAL A 108 -14.22 -4.46 34.52
CA VAL A 108 -14.08 -5.74 35.22
C VAL A 108 -13.61 -5.46 36.64
N ALA A 109 -14.56 -5.00 37.47
CA ALA A 109 -14.53 -5.04 38.92
C ALA A 109 -15.98 -5.05 39.42
#